data_AF-A0A2I0QHH7-F1
#
_entry.id   AF-A0A2I0QHH7-F1
#
_cell.length_a   1.000
_cell.length_b   1.000
_cell.length_c   1.000
_cell.angle_alpha   90.00
_cell.angle_beta   90.00
_cell.angle_gamma   90.00
#
_symmetry.space_group_name_H-M   'P 1'
#
loop_
_entity.id
_entity.type
_entity.pdbx_description
1 polymer ?
#
loop_
_entity_poly.entity_id
_entity_poly.type
_entity_poly.pdbx_seq_one_letter_code
_entity_poly.pdbx_strand_id
1 'polypeptide(L)'
;MKYNLFVSGVQEELKTERKAVKNLIIENPLLKDYFNVFLFEDLPAKSKSSKKSYVDEVSKSHVYTGIFGNEYGNVGTDGISATEREFREAQKGNKEILIFIKGGNDKIRDAQVRKLIE
;
A
#
# COMPACT_ATOMS: atom_id res chain seq x y z
N MET A 1 -6.88 -22.27 -1.47
CA MET A 1 -6.09 -21.26 -2.21
C MET A 1 -6.35 -19.92 -1.55
N LYS A 2 -5.32 -19.11 -1.29
CA LYS A 2 -5.47 -17.80 -0.63
C LYS A 2 -5.29 -16.67 -1.64
N TYR A 3 -6.04 -15.59 -1.47
CA TYR A 3 -5.89 -14.33 -2.21
C TYR A 3 -4.74 -13.52 -1.62
N ASN A 4 -3.96 -12.89 -2.48
CA ASN A 4 -2.88 -12.00 -2.06
C ASN A 4 -3.43 -10.59 -1.88
N LEU A 5 -3.28 -10.03 -0.68
CA LEU A 5 -3.59 -8.65 -0.35
C LEU A 5 -2.31 -7.84 -0.24
N PHE A 6 -2.17 -6.79 -1.05
CA PHE A 6 -1.07 -5.83 -0.94
C PHE A 6 -1.50 -4.63 -0.08
N VAL A 7 -0.68 -4.24 0.90
CA VAL A 7 -0.95 -3.07 1.76
C VAL A 7 0.05 -1.93 1.48
N SER A 8 -0.44 -0.90 0.77
CA SER A 8 0.30 0.31 0.41
C SER A 8 0.04 1.47 1.37
N GLY A 9 1.00 2.39 1.46
CA GLY A 9 0.93 3.62 2.24
C GLY A 9 2.33 4.07 2.68
N VAL A 10 2.47 5.35 3.05
CA VAL A 10 3.75 5.91 3.52
C VAL A 10 4.19 5.21 4.81
N GLN A 11 5.39 4.62 4.79
CA GLN A 11 5.83 3.70 5.83
C GLN A 11 6.05 4.40 7.19
N GLU A 12 6.70 5.55 7.19
CA GLU A 12 6.99 6.31 8.41
C GLU A 12 5.70 6.88 9.03
N GLU A 13 4.81 7.44 8.22
CA GLU A 13 3.55 8.03 8.69
C GLU A 13 2.52 6.98 9.13
N LEU A 14 2.33 5.91 8.35
CA LEU A 14 1.20 4.97 8.46
C LEU A 14 1.60 3.60 8.99
N LYS A 15 2.71 3.53 9.73
CA LYS A 15 3.24 2.30 10.33
C LYS A 15 2.19 1.56 11.15
N THR A 16 1.40 2.29 11.95
CA THR A 16 0.39 1.71 12.83
C THR A 16 -0.80 1.17 12.02
N GLU A 17 -1.31 1.95 11.08
CA GLU A 17 -2.47 1.60 10.27
C GLU A 17 -2.18 0.40 9.35
N ARG A 18 -1.02 0.41 8.69
CA ARG A 18 -0.62 -0.69 7.80
C ARG A 18 -0.43 -2.00 8.57
N LYS A 19 0.13 -1.94 9.78
CA LYS A 19 0.20 -3.11 10.68
C LYS A 19 -1.17 -3.54 11.19
N ALA A 20 -2.07 -2.61 11.49
CA ALA A 20 -3.42 -2.93 11.94
C ALA A 20 -4.20 -3.74 10.88
N VAL A 21 -4.08 -3.38 9.59
CA VAL A 21 -4.66 -4.16 8.49
C VAL A 21 -4.12 -5.59 8.47
N LYS A 22 -2.80 -5.75 8.58
CA LYS A 22 -2.17 -7.08 8.64
C LYS A 22 -2.67 -7.89 9.83
N ASN A 23 -2.65 -7.31 11.04
CA ASN A 23 -3.08 -7.97 12.27
C ASN A 23 -4.54 -8.41 12.19
N LEU A 24 -5.42 -7.53 11.72
CA LEU A 24 -6.83 -7.86 11.49
C LEU A 24 -6.99 -9.12 10.65
N ILE A 25 -6.23 -9.25 9.57
CA ILE A 25 -6.38 -10.39 8.65
C ILE A 25 -5.83 -11.67 9.25
N ILE A 26 -4.67 -11.64 9.91
CA ILE A 26 -4.05 -12.85 10.46
C ILE A 26 -4.75 -13.34 11.73
N GLU A 27 -5.37 -12.45 12.49
CA GLU A 27 -6.07 -12.78 13.74
C GLU A 27 -7.54 -13.14 13.51
N ASN A 28 -8.17 -12.61 12.47
CA ASN A 28 -9.59 -12.85 12.21
C ASN A 28 -9.82 -14.25 11.60
N PRO A 29 -10.60 -15.14 12.24
CA PRO A 29 -10.87 -16.48 11.74
C PRO A 29 -11.53 -16.55 10.36
N LEU A 30 -12.29 -15.51 9.98
CA LEU A 30 -12.96 -15.43 8.68
C LEU A 30 -12.04 -14.93 7.57
N LEU A 31 -10.90 -14.31 7.88
CA LEU A 31 -10.00 -13.71 6.90
C LEU A 31 -8.70 -14.49 6.75
N LYS A 32 -8.14 -15.00 7.85
CA LYS A 32 -6.81 -15.61 7.90
C LYS A 32 -6.65 -16.80 6.95
N ASP A 33 -7.73 -17.54 6.70
CA ASP A 33 -7.72 -18.73 5.84
C ASP A 33 -7.90 -18.39 4.35
N TYR A 34 -8.28 -17.15 4.03
CA TYR A 34 -8.55 -16.69 2.67
C TYR A 34 -7.52 -15.70 2.14
N PHE A 35 -6.80 -14.99 3.00
CA PHE A 35 -5.87 -13.94 2.57
C PHE A 35 -4.44 -14.20 3.04
N ASN A 36 -3.49 -13.92 2.15
CA ASN A 36 -2.09 -13.69 2.47
C ASN A 36 -1.83 -12.18 2.38
N VAL A 37 -1.34 -11.58 3.46
CA VAL A 37 -1.02 -10.16 3.50
C VAL A 37 0.43 -9.96 3.13
N PHE A 38 0.68 -9.13 2.10
CA PHE A 38 1.99 -8.63 1.78
C PHE A 38 2.14 -7.22 2.35
N LEU A 39 3.09 -7.08 3.29
CA LEU A 39 3.51 -5.81 3.86
C LEU A 39 5.02 -5.68 3.67
N PHE A 40 5.46 -4.54 3.14
CA PHE A 40 6.87 -4.32 2.79
C PHE A 40 7.83 -4.61 3.95
N GLU A 41 7.46 -4.21 5.16
CA GLU A 41 8.25 -4.34 6.38
C GLU A 41 8.59 -5.78 6.77
N ASP A 42 7.93 -6.76 6.17
CA ASP A 42 8.19 -8.19 6.41
C ASP A 42 9.35 -8.74 5.58
N LEU A 43 9.86 -7.97 4.61
CA LEU A 43 10.91 -8.46 3.73
C LEU A 43 12.31 -8.37 4.38
N PRO A 44 13.13 -9.42 4.23
CA PRO A 44 14.49 -9.41 4.75
C PRO A 44 15.35 -8.34 4.05
N ALA A 45 16.19 -7.66 4.84
CA ALA A 45 17.03 -6.51 4.45
C ALA A 45 18.01 -6.75 3.27
N LYS A 46 18.14 -7.99 2.76
CA LYS A 46 19.07 -8.35 1.67
C LYS A 46 18.48 -8.23 0.26
N SER A 47 17.20 -7.90 0.09
CA SER A 47 16.58 -7.74 -1.25
C SER A 47 16.88 -6.37 -1.89
N LYS A 48 18.16 -6.09 -2.17
CA LYS A 48 18.66 -4.85 -2.84
C LYS A 48 18.25 -4.71 -4.33
N SER A 49 17.12 -5.25 -4.74
CA SER A 49 16.49 -5.06 -6.07
C SER A 49 15.15 -4.29 -5.93
N SER A 50 15.19 -3.27 -5.08
CA SER A 50 14.09 -2.76 -4.26
C SER A 50 13.18 -1.71 -4.93
N LYS A 51 12.99 -1.76 -6.24
CA LYS A 51 11.91 -0.98 -6.90
C LYS A 51 11.12 -1.81 -7.89
N LYS A 52 11.83 -2.55 -8.75
CA LYS A 52 11.20 -3.50 -9.68
C LYS A 52 10.47 -4.61 -8.94
N SER A 53 11.10 -5.13 -7.88
CA SER A 53 10.53 -6.24 -7.09
C SER A 53 9.23 -5.90 -6.36
N TYR A 54 8.90 -4.63 -6.06
CA TYR A 54 7.69 -4.29 -5.29
C TYR A 54 6.48 -4.05 -6.16
N VAL A 55 6.68 -3.35 -7.27
CA VAL A 55 5.67 -3.21 -8.33
C VAL A 55 5.26 -4.61 -8.84
N ASP A 56 6.21 -5.54 -8.90
CA ASP A 56 5.93 -6.94 -9.21
C ASP A 56 5.04 -7.63 -8.16
N GLU A 57 5.15 -7.31 -6.87
CA GLU A 57 4.25 -7.87 -5.84
C GLU A 57 2.86 -7.23 -5.89
N VAL A 58 2.76 -5.95 -6.28
CA VAL A 58 1.47 -5.33 -6.60
C VAL A 58 0.81 -6.03 -7.78
N SER A 59 1.55 -6.34 -8.85
CA SER A 59 0.99 -6.98 -10.04
C SER A 59 0.47 -8.40 -9.74
N LYS A 60 1.11 -9.13 -8.83
CA LYS A 60 0.70 -10.46 -8.34
C LYS A 60 -0.41 -10.44 -7.29
N SER A 61 -0.79 -9.27 -6.79
CA SER A 61 -1.85 -9.14 -5.79
C SER A 61 -3.24 -9.29 -6.43
N HIS A 62 -4.17 -9.87 -5.67
CA HIS A 62 -5.58 -9.99 -6.05
C HIS A 62 -6.40 -8.82 -5.52
N VAL A 63 -5.98 -8.28 -4.37
CA VAL A 63 -6.57 -7.11 -3.72
C VAL A 63 -5.44 -6.13 -3.39
N TYR A 64 -5.64 -4.87 -3.71
CA TYR A 64 -4.77 -3.76 -3.33
C TYR A 64 -5.50 -2.89 -2.31
N THR A 65 -4.88 -2.66 -1.16
CA THR A 65 -5.34 -1.71 -0.15
C THR A 65 -4.37 -0.56 -0.04
N GLY A 66 -4.80 0.64 -0.44
CA GLY A 66 -4.05 1.89 -0.27
C GLY A 66 -4.53 2.66 0.94
N ILE A 67 -3.63 3.01 1.87
CA ILE A 67 -3.92 3.92 2.99
C ILE A 67 -3.19 5.23 2.73
N PHE A 68 -3.92 6.34 2.65
CA PHE A 68 -3.37 7.66 2.33
C PHE A 68 -3.51 8.62 3.52
N GLY A 69 -2.38 9.10 4.02
CA GLY A 69 -2.24 10.07 5.10
C GLY A 69 -1.96 11.48 4.58
N ASN A 70 -1.27 12.29 5.37
CA ASN A 70 -0.89 13.64 5.00
C ASN A 70 0.34 13.67 4.10
N GLU A 71 1.26 12.72 4.26
CA GLU A 71 2.52 12.73 3.53
C GLU A 71 2.38 12.03 2.18
N TYR A 72 3.01 12.59 1.16
CA TYR A 72 3.13 11.94 -0.14
C TYR A 72 4.20 10.84 -0.13
N GLY A 73 5.16 10.94 0.79
CA GLY A 73 6.29 10.04 0.95
C GLY A 73 7.46 10.35 0.01
N ASN A 74 8.49 9.52 0.09
CA ASN A 74 9.73 9.72 -0.69
C ASN A 74 9.48 9.60 -2.19
N VAL A 75 9.89 10.64 -2.92
CA VAL A 75 9.75 10.70 -4.39
C VAL A 75 11.00 10.19 -5.10
N GLY A 76 10.77 9.54 -6.25
CA GLY A 76 11.85 9.23 -7.19
C GLY A 76 12.34 10.46 -7.95
N THR A 77 13.31 10.26 -8.85
CA THR A 77 13.85 11.30 -9.75
C THR A 77 12.82 11.87 -10.72
N ASP A 78 11.69 11.18 -10.93
CA ASP A 78 10.55 11.59 -11.75
C ASP A 78 9.43 12.29 -10.95
N GLY A 79 9.66 12.53 -9.65
CA GLY A 79 8.69 13.18 -8.76
C GLY A 79 7.54 12.31 -8.27
N ILE A 80 7.53 11.00 -8.58
CA ILE A 80 6.45 10.08 -8.17
C ILE A 80 6.88 9.27 -6.94
N SER A 81 6.03 9.27 -5.90
CA SER A 81 6.25 8.49 -4.68
C SER A 81 6.09 6.99 -4.89
N ALA A 82 6.63 6.18 -3.96
CA ALA A 82 6.46 4.73 -4.01
C ALA A 82 4.98 4.34 -3.97
N THR A 83 4.21 4.93 -3.05
CA THR A 83 2.76 4.72 -2.88
C THR A 83 1.98 5.00 -4.17
N GLU A 84 2.27 6.11 -4.87
CA GLU A 84 1.57 6.40 -6.11
C GLU A 84 1.96 5.43 -7.24
N ARG A 85 3.21 4.96 -7.32
CA ARG A 85 3.59 3.93 -8.29
C ARG A 85 2.85 2.63 -8.06
N GLU A 86 2.75 2.22 -6.80
CA GLU A 86 2.03 1.01 -6.40
C GLU A 86 0.55 1.14 -6.79
N PHE A 87 -0.07 2.29 -6.52
CA PHE A 87 -1.45 2.55 -6.93
C PHE A 87 -1.62 2.52 -8.45
N ARG A 88 -0.77 3.20 -9.21
CA ARG A 88 -0.81 3.19 -10.68
C ARG A 88 -0.61 1.78 -11.25
N GLU A 89 0.23 0.95 -10.62
CA GLU A 89 0.39 -0.45 -11.01
C GLU A 89 -0.85 -1.30 -10.66
N ALA A 90 -1.47 -1.03 -9.51
CA ALA A 90 -2.71 -1.69 -9.12
C ALA A 90 -3.79 -1.47 -10.20
N GLN A 91 -3.93 -0.22 -10.67
CA GLN A 91 -4.89 0.19 -11.71
C GLN A 91 -4.69 -0.47 -13.08
N LYS A 92 -3.49 -0.93 -13.43
CA LYS A 92 -3.24 -1.59 -14.73
C LYS A 92 -3.83 -2.99 -14.82
N GLY A 93 -4.11 -3.63 -13.68
CA GLY A 93 -4.65 -4.99 -13.63
C GLY A 93 -6.12 -5.00 -13.22
N ASN A 94 -6.83 -6.08 -13.53
CA ASN A 94 -8.18 -6.31 -13.04
C ASN A 94 -8.13 -6.88 -11.61
N LYS A 95 -7.79 -6.04 -10.63
CA LYS A 95 -7.72 -6.38 -9.20
C LYS A 95 -8.64 -5.49 -8.38
N GLU A 96 -9.11 -6.00 -7.24
CA GLU A 96 -9.95 -5.21 -6.33
C GLU A 96 -9.10 -4.12 -5.66
N ILE A 97 -9.57 -2.87 -5.70
CA ILE A 97 -8.82 -1.71 -5.18
C ILE A 97 -9.62 -1.03 -4.07
N LEU A 98 -9.09 -1.07 -2.85
CA LEU A 98 -9.67 -0.45 -1.67
C LEU A 98 -8.79 0.72 -1.22
N ILE A 99 -9.35 1.94 -1.22
CA ILE A 99 -8.63 3.15 -0.81
C ILE A 99 -9.22 3.69 0.49
N PHE A 100 -8.35 3.92 1.47
CA PHE A 100 -8.67 4.48 2.77
C PHE A 100 -7.94 5.80 2.95
N ILE A 101 -8.69 6.86 3.24
CA ILE A 101 -8.16 8.20 3.45
C ILE A 101 -8.18 8.47 4.96
N LYS A 102 -7.00 8.62 5.58
CA LYS A 102 -6.87 8.84 7.04
C LYS A 102 -7.10 10.32 7.37
N GLY A 103 -8.06 10.61 8.25
CA GLY A 103 -8.41 11.97 8.65
C GLY A 103 -9.27 12.70 7.61
N GLY A 104 -9.78 13.89 7.97
CA GLY A 104 -10.76 14.62 7.13
C GLY A 104 -10.37 16.07 6.82
N ASN A 105 -9.13 16.48 7.09
CA ASN A 105 -8.67 17.83 6.80
C ASN A 105 -7.61 17.82 5.69
N ASP A 106 -8.03 18.08 4.46
CA ASP A 106 -7.11 18.02 3.32
C ASP A 106 -6.12 19.20 3.28
N LYS A 107 -6.35 20.27 4.05
CA LYS A 107 -5.45 21.43 4.10
C LYS A 107 -4.07 21.10 4.64
N ILE A 108 -3.96 20.05 5.46
CA ILE A 108 -2.70 19.59 6.04
C ILE A 108 -2.01 18.51 5.21
N ARG A 109 -2.65 17.99 4.16
CA ARG A 109 -2.05 17.01 3.25
C ARG A 109 -1.12 17.71 2.26
N ASP A 110 -0.05 17.01 1.90
CA ASP A 110 0.80 17.37 0.78
C ASP A 110 -0.03 17.61 -0.48
N ALA A 111 0.38 18.57 -1.29
CA ALA A 111 -0.33 18.93 -2.52
C ALA A 111 -0.46 17.73 -3.47
N GLN A 112 0.57 16.87 -3.52
CA GLN A 112 0.56 15.66 -4.32
C GLN A 112 -0.41 14.60 -3.80
N VAL A 113 -0.61 14.48 -2.48
CA VAL A 113 -1.63 13.57 -1.94
C VAL A 113 -3.02 14.07 -2.29
N ARG A 114 -3.28 15.38 -2.15
CA ARG A 114 -4.56 15.98 -2.56
C ARG A 114 -4.87 15.66 -4.02
N LYS A 115 -3.89 15.88 -4.90
CA LYS A 115 -4.01 15.53 -6.32
C LYS A 115 -4.23 14.04 -6.57
N LEU A 116 -3.71 13.16 -5.72
CA LEU A 116 -3.86 11.70 -5.86
C LEU A 116 -5.25 11.21 -5.44
N ILE A 117 -5.93 11.92 -4.53
CA ILE A 117 -7.24 11.52 -3.97
C ILE A 117 -8.44 12.28 -4.57
N GLU A 118 -8.18 13.28 -5.40
CA GLU A 118 -9.17 13.98 -6.24
C GLU A 118 -9.61 13.13 -7.43
#